data_AF-A0A1C2IBY4-F1
#
_entry.id   AF-A0A1C2IBY4-F1
#
_cell.length_a   1.000
_cell.length_b   1.000
_cell.length_c   1.000
_cell.angle_alpha   90.00
_cell.angle_beta   90.00
_cell.angle_gamma   90.00
#
_symmetry.space_group_name_H-M   'P 1'
#
loop_
_entity.id
_entity.type
_entity.pdbx_description
1 polymer ?
#
loop_
_entity_poly.entity_id
_entity_poly.type
_entity_poly.pdbx_seq_one_letter_code
_entity_poly.pdbx_strand_id
1 'polypeptide(L)'
;MSTDFDQSTAWIRRAQGDMKAFVEGLAARLEGDMPGLVEVERKKDGFFAKTSHVHAITVHTDNNDYLLTHEGAHISTVRAKTVRGVVLKHEDLPLATWLESLVKDLGDLSGEMQGASNTLHDFLMG
;
A
#
# COMPACT_ATOMS: atom_id res chain seq x y z
N MET A 1 -17.26 8.70 -35.34
CA MET A 1 -17.33 9.29 -33.98
C MET A 1 -16.80 8.25 -33.01
N SER A 2 -15.56 8.39 -32.52
CA SER A 2 -14.88 7.40 -31.67
C SER A 2 -13.88 8.04 -30.69
N THR A 3 -14.09 9.31 -30.31
CA THR A 3 -13.15 10.08 -29.49
C THR A 3 -13.43 10.02 -27.98
N ASP A 4 -14.59 9.54 -27.57
CA ASP A 4 -15.01 9.48 -26.15
C ASP A 4 -14.40 8.27 -25.42
N PHE A 5 -14.23 7.15 -26.14
CA PHE A 5 -13.61 5.93 -25.60
C PHE A 5 -12.09 6.08 -25.41
N ASP A 6 -11.42 6.80 -26.32
CA ASP A 6 -9.98 7.08 -26.20
C ASP A 6 -9.67 8.11 -25.09
N GLN A 7 -10.55 9.10 -24.85
CA GLN A 7 -10.40 10.05 -23.75
C GLN A 7 -10.60 9.40 -22.37
N SER A 8 -11.61 8.54 -22.23
CA SER A 8 -11.86 7.81 -20.98
C SER A 8 -10.72 6.85 -20.63
N THR A 9 -10.16 6.15 -21.61
CA THR A 9 -8.97 5.30 -21.37
C THR A 9 -7.69 6.08 -21.12
N ALA A 10 -7.53 7.30 -21.65
CA ALA A 10 -6.38 8.16 -21.34
C ALA A 10 -6.44 8.68 -19.89
N TRP A 11 -7.64 9.05 -19.41
CA TRP A 11 -7.84 9.45 -18.02
C TRP A 11 -7.65 8.28 -17.05
N ILE A 12 -8.20 7.10 -17.37
CA ILE A 12 -7.99 5.87 -16.57
C ILE A 12 -6.51 5.50 -16.55
N ARG A 13 -5.78 5.53 -17.68
CA ARG A 13 -4.34 5.25 -17.71
C ARG A 13 -3.51 6.27 -16.93
N ARG A 14 -3.93 7.54 -16.92
CA ARG A 14 -3.26 8.58 -16.13
C ARG A 14 -3.54 8.43 -14.63
N ALA A 15 -4.79 8.12 -14.24
CA ALA A 15 -5.17 7.84 -12.87
C ALA A 15 -4.54 6.53 -12.35
N GLN A 16 -4.45 5.50 -13.19
CA GLN A 16 -3.75 4.25 -12.89
C GLN A 16 -2.23 4.42 -12.81
N GLY A 17 -1.64 5.25 -13.67
CA GLY A 17 -0.21 5.57 -13.62
C GLY A 17 0.16 6.27 -12.33
N ASP A 18 -0.69 7.19 -11.87
CA ASP A 18 -0.54 7.89 -10.59
C ASP A 18 -0.65 6.91 -9.41
N MET A 19 -1.63 6.01 -9.45
CA MET A 19 -1.84 5.05 -8.38
C MET A 19 -0.76 3.96 -8.30
N LYS A 20 -0.29 3.47 -9.45
CA LYS A 20 0.84 2.52 -9.50
C LYS A 20 2.10 3.17 -8.95
N ALA A 21 2.40 4.41 -9.36
CA ALA A 21 3.56 5.15 -8.86
C ALA A 21 3.45 5.41 -7.34
N PHE A 22 2.25 5.71 -6.83
CA PHE A 22 1.99 5.85 -5.41
C PHE A 22 2.29 4.56 -4.64
N VAL A 23 1.77 3.41 -5.08
CA VAL A 23 1.99 2.12 -4.40
C VAL A 23 3.47 1.71 -4.42
N GLU A 24 4.16 1.94 -5.54
CA GLU A 24 5.62 1.70 -5.65
C GLU A 24 6.41 2.59 -4.69
N GLY A 25 6.07 3.88 -4.60
CA GLY A 25 6.70 4.83 -3.70
C GLY A 25 6.47 4.46 -2.23
N LEU A 26 5.24 4.09 -1.88
CA LEU A 26 4.86 3.63 -0.54
C LEU A 26 5.61 2.35 -0.18
N ALA A 27 5.67 1.37 -1.07
CA ALA A 27 6.41 0.12 -0.85
C ALA A 27 7.90 0.38 -0.60
N ALA A 28 8.54 1.18 -1.47
CA ALA A 28 9.96 1.51 -1.33
C ALA A 28 10.25 2.24 -0.01
N ARG A 29 9.33 3.09 0.43
CA ARG A 29 9.43 3.81 1.71
C ARG A 29 9.31 2.85 2.90
N LEU A 30 8.29 2.00 2.90
CA LEU A 30 8.03 1.04 3.97
C LEU A 30 9.15 0.00 4.08
N GLU A 31 9.65 -0.52 2.95
CA GLU A 31 10.82 -1.42 2.92
C GLU A 31 12.09 -0.74 3.46
N GLY A 32 12.29 0.54 3.15
CA GLY A 32 13.46 1.31 3.58
C GLY A 32 13.45 1.67 5.06
N ASP A 33 12.29 2.04 5.58
CA ASP A 33 12.16 2.49 6.98
C ASP A 33 11.94 1.32 7.96
N MET A 34 11.39 0.18 7.50
CA MET A 34 11.01 -0.94 8.38
C MET A 34 11.39 -2.33 7.81
N PRO A 35 12.70 -2.60 7.62
CA PRO A 35 13.14 -3.88 7.09
C PRO A 35 12.75 -5.03 8.04
N GLY A 36 12.00 -6.01 7.51
CA GLY A 36 11.58 -7.22 8.23
C GLY A 36 10.18 -7.15 8.87
N LEU A 37 9.51 -6.00 8.85
CA LEU A 37 8.10 -5.85 9.26
C LEU A 37 7.16 -5.65 8.08
N VAL A 38 7.72 -5.44 6.89
CA VAL A 38 6.99 -5.18 5.65
C VAL A 38 7.31 -6.28 4.66
N GLU A 39 6.28 -6.91 4.12
CA GLU A 39 6.37 -7.86 3.02
C GLU A 39 5.79 -7.20 1.76
N VAL A 40 6.59 -7.13 0.70
CA VAL A 40 6.16 -6.60 -0.59
C VAL A 40 6.15 -7.70 -1.63
N GLU A 41 4.97 -8.04 -2.12
CA GLU A 41 4.82 -8.94 -3.25
C GLU A 41 4.86 -8.18 -4.56
N ARG A 42 5.86 -8.48 -5.39
CA ARG A 42 5.98 -7.93 -6.74
C ARG A 42 5.59 -8.96 -7.78
N LYS A 43 4.60 -8.65 -8.62
CA LYS A 43 4.23 -9.48 -9.78
C LYS A 43 4.85 -8.94 -11.06
N LYS A 44 5.22 -9.84 -11.96
CA LYS A 44 5.66 -9.48 -13.31
C LYS A 44 4.43 -9.23 -14.17
N ASP A 45 4.47 -8.20 -15.02
CA ASP A 45 3.38 -7.83 -15.92
C ASP A 45 3.05 -8.93 -16.97
N GLY A 46 3.93 -9.93 -17.13
CA GLY A 46 3.73 -11.08 -17.98
C GLY A 46 4.91 -12.06 -17.93
N PHE A 47 4.77 -13.20 -18.61
CA PHE A 47 5.76 -14.28 -18.60
C PHE A 47 7.14 -13.88 -19.18
N PHE A 48 7.17 -12.82 -20.01
CA PHE A 48 8.38 -12.27 -20.65
C PHE A 48 8.62 -10.79 -20.34
N ALA A 49 7.84 -10.17 -19.46
CA ALA A 49 8.01 -8.77 -19.13
C ALA A 49 9.26 -8.58 -18.23
N LYS A 50 10.11 -7.62 -18.59
CA LYS A 50 11.23 -7.16 -17.73
C LYS A 50 10.77 -6.24 -16.59
N THR A 51 9.51 -5.81 -16.62
CA THR A 51 8.91 -4.94 -15.62
C THR A 51 8.17 -5.77 -14.58
N SER A 52 8.48 -5.51 -13.31
CA SER A 52 7.73 -5.98 -12.16
C SER A 52 7.06 -4.79 -11.49
N HIS A 53 5.88 -5.02 -10.93
CA HIS A 53 5.17 -4.03 -10.14
C HIS A 53 4.76 -4.59 -8.79
N VAL A 54 4.61 -3.70 -7.81
CA VAL A 54 4.04 -4.04 -6.50
C VAL A 54 2.58 -4.44 -6.69
N HIS A 55 2.29 -5.67 -6.30
CA HIS A 55 0.96 -6.26 -6.33
C HIS A 55 0.33 -6.30 -4.95
N ALA A 56 1.12 -6.55 -3.90
CA ALA A 56 0.64 -6.48 -2.53
C ALA A 56 1.71 -5.94 -1.59
N ILE A 57 1.25 -5.26 -0.54
CA ILE A 57 2.06 -4.80 0.59
C ILE A 57 1.37 -5.30 1.84
N THR A 58 2.09 -6.02 2.66
CA THR A 58 1.67 -6.44 4.00
C THR A 58 2.57 -5.76 5.01
N VAL A 59 1.99 -5.02 5.95
CA VAL A 59 2.72 -4.45 7.07
C VAL A 59 2.26 -5.12 8.35
N HIS A 60 3.20 -5.76 9.03
CA HIS A 60 2.97 -6.42 10.30
C HIS A 60 3.21 -5.44 11.44
N THR A 61 2.20 -5.27 12.29
CA THR A 61 2.33 -4.55 13.57
C THR A 61 2.02 -5.51 14.73
N ASP A 62 2.23 -5.07 15.97
CA ASP A 62 2.01 -5.93 17.15
C ASP A 62 0.58 -6.48 17.27
N ASN A 63 -0.42 -5.73 16.82
CA ASN A 63 -1.83 -6.04 17.01
C ASN A 63 -2.64 -6.13 15.71
N ASN A 64 -2.10 -5.65 14.60
CA ASN A 64 -2.81 -5.58 13.33
C ASN A 64 -1.87 -5.85 12.15
N ASP A 65 -2.34 -6.59 11.17
CA ASP A 65 -1.72 -6.71 9.87
C ASP A 65 -2.47 -5.82 8.88
N TYR A 66 -1.71 -5.03 8.13
CA TYR A 66 -2.22 -4.08 7.17
C TYR A 66 -1.91 -4.59 5.77
N LEU A 67 -2.93 -5.01 5.03
CA LEU A 67 -2.82 -5.46 3.65
C LEU A 67 -3.27 -4.37 2.68
N LEU A 68 -2.46 -4.11 1.68
CA LEU A 68 -2.83 -3.34 0.50
C LEU A 68 -2.58 -4.24 -0.71
N THR A 69 -3.62 -4.51 -1.48
CA THR A 69 -3.53 -5.22 -2.75
C THR A 69 -3.85 -4.28 -3.90
N HIS A 70 -3.06 -4.38 -4.96
CA HIS A 70 -3.19 -3.61 -6.18
C HIS A 70 -3.41 -4.57 -7.35
N GLU A 71 -4.61 -4.49 -7.93
CA GLU A 71 -5.03 -5.28 -9.08
C GLU A 71 -5.41 -4.35 -10.23
N GLY A 72 -4.43 -4.04 -11.07
CA GLY A 72 -4.62 -3.25 -12.30
C GLY A 72 -5.01 -1.80 -12.03
N ALA A 73 -6.31 -1.51 -11.92
CA ALA A 73 -6.84 -0.18 -11.60
C ALA A 73 -7.33 -0.05 -10.16
N HIS A 74 -7.50 -1.17 -9.48
CA HIS A 74 -8.21 -1.24 -8.23
C HIS A 74 -7.21 -1.42 -7.10
N ILE A 75 -7.41 -0.66 -6.03
CA ILE A 75 -6.76 -0.88 -4.75
C ILE A 75 -7.80 -1.39 -3.78
N SER A 76 -7.46 -2.49 -3.13
CA SER A 76 -8.19 -2.97 -1.98
C SER A 76 -7.27 -2.91 -0.77
N THR A 77 -7.78 -2.35 0.32
CA THR A 77 -7.04 -2.20 1.57
C THR A 77 -7.81 -2.88 2.68
N VAL A 78 -7.10 -3.72 3.43
CA VAL A 78 -7.65 -4.54 4.48
C VAL A 78 -6.82 -4.34 5.74
N ARG A 79 -7.48 -4.17 6.87
CA ARG A 79 -6.87 -4.32 8.18
C ARG A 79 -7.32 -5.64 8.78
N ALA A 80 -6.36 -6.53 8.99
CA ALA A 80 -6.54 -7.75 9.74
C ALA A 80 -6.14 -7.51 11.20
N LYS A 81 -7.07 -7.67 12.14
CA LYS A 81 -6.73 -7.62 13.56
C LYS A 81 -6.12 -8.95 13.97
N THR A 82 -4.88 -8.93 14.45
CA THR A 82 -4.12 -10.13 14.79
C THR A 82 -3.79 -10.11 16.29
N VAL A 83 -4.17 -11.16 17.01
CA VAL A 83 -3.85 -11.30 18.44
C VAL A 83 -3.08 -12.59 18.63
N ARG A 84 -1.83 -12.48 19.10
CA ARG A 84 -0.92 -13.63 19.32
C ARG A 84 -0.73 -14.52 18.08
N GLY A 85 -0.68 -13.90 16.89
CA GLY A 85 -0.50 -14.61 15.62
C GLY A 85 -1.78 -15.24 15.03
N VAL A 86 -2.96 -14.96 15.61
CA VAL A 86 -4.26 -15.41 15.06
C VAL A 86 -5.04 -14.21 14.53
N VAL A 87 -5.40 -14.24 13.25
CA VAL A 87 -6.26 -13.23 12.63
C VAL A 87 -7.69 -13.39 13.14
N LEU A 88 -8.19 -12.38 13.85
CA LEU A 88 -9.52 -12.36 14.45
C LEU A 88 -10.58 -11.79 13.52
N LYS A 89 -10.22 -10.78 12.73
CA LYS A 89 -11.17 -10.06 11.88
C LYS A 89 -10.42 -9.38 10.73
N HIS A 90 -10.95 -9.53 9.52
CA HIS A 90 -10.59 -8.69 8.39
C HIS A 90 -11.59 -7.55 8.28
N GLU A 91 -11.09 -6.35 8.06
CA GLU A 91 -11.89 -5.14 7.87
C GLU A 91 -11.42 -4.44 6.60
N ASP A 92 -12.27 -4.42 5.58
CA ASP A 92 -12.04 -3.63 4.38
C ASP A 92 -12.15 -2.15 4.75
N LEU A 93 -11.07 -1.41 4.52
CA LEU A 93 -10.98 0.01 4.82
C LEU A 93 -10.73 0.78 3.53
N PRO A 94 -11.24 2.01 3.40
CA PRO A 94 -10.76 2.94 2.39
C PRO A 94 -9.26 3.20 2.58
N LEU A 95 -8.52 3.39 1.48
CA LEU A 95 -7.07 3.61 1.49
C LEU A 95 -6.63 4.70 2.47
N ALA A 96 -7.36 5.83 2.53
CA ALA A 96 -7.06 6.93 3.46
C ALA A 96 -7.16 6.48 4.93
N THR A 97 -8.24 5.81 5.31
CA THR A 97 -8.44 5.28 6.67
C THR A 97 -7.43 4.19 7.03
N TRP A 98 -7.04 3.38 6.05
CA TRP A 98 -6.01 2.37 6.21
C TRP A 98 -4.65 3.02 6.51
N LEU A 99 -4.26 4.07 5.76
CA LEU A 99 -3.01 4.79 5.95
C LEU A 99 -2.97 5.50 7.32
N GLU A 100 -4.04 6.20 7.69
CA GLU A 100 -4.16 6.86 9.00
C GLU A 100 -4.02 5.86 10.15
N SER A 101 -4.67 4.69 10.03
CA SER A 101 -4.60 3.64 11.04
C SER A 101 -3.20 3.03 11.12
N LEU A 102 -2.55 2.82 9.98
CA LEU A 102 -1.17 2.33 9.92
C LEU A 102 -0.20 3.31 10.59
N VAL A 103 -0.26 4.61 10.25
CA VAL A 103 0.59 5.64 10.87
C VAL A 103 0.40 5.65 12.38
N LYS A 104 -0.85 5.56 12.84
CA LYS A 104 -1.16 5.54 14.27
C LYS A 104 -0.55 4.32 14.96
N ASP A 105 -0.77 3.13 14.42
CA ASP A 105 -0.27 1.89 15.02
C ASP A 105 1.27 1.81 14.98
N LEU A 106 1.91 2.37 13.93
CA LEU A 106 3.37 2.49 13.86
C LEU A 106 3.92 3.52 14.85
N GLY A 107 3.22 4.64 15.06
CA GLY A 107 3.58 5.63 16.07
C GLY A 107 3.47 5.09 17.50
N ASP A 108 2.53 4.16 17.74
CA ASP A 108 2.33 3.52 19.03
C ASP A 108 3.39 2.43 19.33
N LEU A 109 4.15 1.95 18.33
CA LEU A 109 5.18 0.89 18.47
C LEU A 109 6.45 1.32 19.24
N SER A 110 6.53 2.58 19.71
CA SER A 110 7.54 3.14 20.62
C SER A 110 8.98 3.34 20.09
N GLY A 111 9.47 4.58 20.20
CA GLY A 111 10.89 4.95 20.31
C GLY A 111 11.75 4.87 19.03
N GLU A 112 11.91 3.68 18.48
CA GLU A 112 12.83 3.43 17.35
C GLU A 112 12.17 3.68 15.98
N MET A 113 10.84 3.54 15.89
CA MET A 113 10.08 3.68 14.62
C MET A 113 9.57 5.10 14.32
N GLN A 114 9.90 6.08 15.18
CA GLN A 114 9.40 7.46 15.08
C GLN A 114 9.74 8.13 13.74
N GLY A 115 10.87 7.76 13.13
CA GLY A 115 11.31 8.27 11.82
C GLY A 115 10.42 7.79 10.65
N ALA A 116 9.95 6.54 10.71
CA ALA A 116 9.07 5.96 9.69
C ALA A 116 7.68 6.63 9.72
N SER A 117 7.11 6.78 10.92
CA SER A 117 5.83 7.46 11.13
C SER A 117 5.88 8.92 10.68
N ASN A 118 6.93 9.66 11.06
CA ASN A 118 7.06 11.07 10.67
C ASN A 118 7.22 11.22 9.16
N THR A 119 7.94 10.32 8.51
CA THR A 119 8.12 10.48 7.06
C THR A 119 6.91 10.03 6.26
N LEU A 120 6.16 9.03 6.73
CA LEU A 120 4.87 8.70 6.14
C LEU A 120 3.88 9.87 6.28
N HIS A 121 3.89 10.55 7.44
CA HIS A 121 3.10 11.76 7.64
C HIS A 121 3.50 12.89 6.67
N ASP A 122 4.79 13.16 6.51
CA ASP A 122 5.29 14.18 5.56
C ASP A 122 4.95 13.85 4.11
N PHE A 123 5.00 12.57 3.72
CA PHE A 123 4.60 12.13 2.38
C PHE A 123 3.11 12.34 2.12
N LEU A 124 2.25 12.17 3.13
CA LEU A 124 0.80 12.37 3.00
C LEU A 124 0.39 13.85 3.00
N MET A 125 1.24 14.74 3.54
CA MET A 125 0.98 16.17 3.65
C MET A 125 1.70 17.02 2.59
N GLY A 126 2.57 16.39 1.78
CA GLY A 126 3.35 17.01 0.69
C GLY A 126 2.66 17.05 -0.67
#